data_AF-A0A1S3Y541-F1
#
_entry.id   AF-A0A1S3Y541-F1
#
_cell.length_a   1.000
_cell.length_b   1.000
_cell.length_c   1.000
_cell.angle_alpha   90.00
_cell.angle_beta   90.00
_cell.angle_gamma   90.00
#
_symmetry.space_group_name_H-M   'P 1'
#
loop_
_entity.id
_entity.type
_entity.pdbx_description
1 polymer ?
#
loop_
_entity_poly.entity_id
_entity_poly.type
_entity_poly.pdbx_seq_one_letter_code
_entity_poly.pdbx_strand_id
1 'polypeptide(L)'
;MKEWPTWVDLLKPLYQDIWKKDGIFEAVIASTFKIHRHNDLIIALVERWCLETNTFILPWGEATVTLEDMVVLGGYSVLGHCVLKPVKAKDSVAVEKTLCEAHKTVRARNVTHHAWMEYFAGKGDHLEHVAFLTLWLSRYVLPSKSYQTVDRALFPIAIYLSQGIPIALAPAVLSSIYRDL
;
A
#
# COMPACT_ATOMS: atom_id res chain seq x y z
N MET A 1 -7.78 2.32 -12.95
CA MET A 1 -8.98 2.00 -12.17
C MET A 1 -9.71 3.31 -11.97
N LYS A 2 -10.80 3.54 -12.71
CA LYS A 2 -11.48 4.85 -12.72
C LYS A 2 -12.29 5.09 -11.43
N GLU A 3 -12.71 4.02 -10.78
CA GLU A 3 -13.57 4.05 -9.60
C GLU A 3 -12.82 4.19 -8.27
N TRP A 4 -11.47 4.06 -8.27
CA TRP A 4 -10.67 4.14 -7.04
C TRP A 4 -10.92 5.43 -6.23
N PRO A 5 -10.87 6.64 -6.84
CA PRO A 5 -11.16 7.87 -6.11
C PRO A 5 -12.55 7.88 -5.48
N THR A 6 -13.56 7.36 -6.20
CA THR A 6 -14.94 7.27 -5.69
C THR A 6 -15.02 6.38 -4.45
N TRP A 7 -14.28 5.27 -4.41
CA TRP A 7 -14.26 4.40 -3.24
C TRP A 7 -13.53 5.03 -2.05
N VAL A 8 -12.46 5.78 -2.31
CA VAL A 8 -11.80 6.59 -1.28
C VAL A 8 -12.79 7.62 -0.71
N ASP A 9 -13.52 8.34 -1.56
CA ASP A 9 -14.48 9.37 -1.13
C ASP A 9 -15.63 8.78 -0.29
N LEU A 10 -16.08 7.57 -0.60
CA LEU A 10 -17.10 6.86 0.18
C LEU A 10 -16.62 6.46 1.58
N LEU A 11 -15.38 5.96 1.68
CA LEU A 11 -14.83 5.45 2.94
C LEU A 11 -14.18 6.53 3.81
N LYS A 12 -13.72 7.62 3.21
CA LYS A 12 -13.08 8.75 3.89
C LYS A 12 -13.89 9.29 5.08
N PRO A 13 -15.18 9.63 4.97
CA PRO A 13 -15.93 10.17 6.11
C PRO A 13 -16.05 9.17 7.28
N LEU A 14 -15.94 7.87 7.02
CA LEU A 14 -16.07 6.82 8.03
C LEU A 14 -14.75 6.52 8.74
N TYR A 15 -13.63 6.57 8.00
CA TYR A 15 -12.35 6.02 8.47
C TYR A 15 -11.18 7.02 8.51
N GLN A 16 -11.39 8.28 8.12
CA GLN A 16 -10.30 9.29 8.07
C GLN A 16 -9.57 9.47 9.40
N ASP A 17 -10.26 9.38 10.54
CA ASP A 17 -9.64 9.61 11.84
C ASP A 17 -8.72 8.45 12.23
N ILE A 18 -9.12 7.22 11.88
CA ILE A 18 -8.28 6.03 12.01
C ILE A 18 -7.05 6.15 11.09
N TRP A 19 -7.25 6.55 9.84
CA TRP A 19 -6.15 6.72 8.88
C TRP A 19 -5.15 7.80 9.29
N LYS A 20 -5.62 8.89 9.89
CA LYS A 20 -4.75 9.96 10.41
C LYS A 20 -3.95 9.46 11.62
N LYS A 21 -4.61 8.79 12.55
CA LYS A 21 -3.97 8.20 13.73
C LYS A 21 -2.88 7.19 13.34
N ASP A 22 -3.13 6.38 12.32
CA ASP A 22 -2.19 5.35 11.87
C ASP A 22 -1.11 5.87 10.92
N GLY A 23 -1.16 7.15 10.55
CA GLY A 23 -0.18 7.75 9.65
C GLY A 23 -0.24 7.18 8.23
N ILE A 24 -1.46 6.97 7.71
CA ILE A 24 -1.69 6.51 6.33
C ILE A 24 -2.63 7.42 5.54
N PHE A 25 -3.26 8.40 6.19
CA PHE A 25 -4.26 9.27 5.56
C PHE A 25 -3.72 9.97 4.31
N GLU A 26 -2.58 10.66 4.42
CA GLU A 26 -1.99 11.38 3.29
C GLU A 26 -1.61 10.43 2.15
N ALA A 27 -1.08 9.25 2.47
CA ALA A 27 -0.74 8.23 1.48
C ALA A 27 -1.98 7.65 0.75
N VAL A 28 -3.10 7.49 1.47
CA VAL A 28 -4.39 7.08 0.87
C VAL A 28 -4.91 8.19 -0.05
N ILE A 29 -4.88 9.46 0.37
CA ILE A 29 -5.31 10.58 -0.47
C ILE A 29 -4.38 10.72 -1.70
N ALA A 30 -3.06 10.59 -1.52
CA ALA A 30 -2.07 10.62 -2.58
C ALA A 30 -2.36 9.58 -3.69
N SER A 31 -2.90 8.41 -3.32
CA SER A 31 -3.24 7.34 -4.27
C SER A 31 -4.39 7.66 -5.24
N THR A 32 -5.15 8.72 -4.97
CA THR A 32 -6.24 9.20 -5.84
C THR A 32 -5.74 10.07 -6.98
N PHE A 33 -4.55 10.66 -6.82
CA PHE A 33 -3.97 11.52 -7.85
C PHE A 33 -3.38 10.71 -8.99
N LYS A 34 -3.45 11.30 -10.19
CA LYS A 34 -2.83 10.72 -11.39
C LYS A 34 -1.42 11.28 -11.57
N ILE A 35 -0.42 10.46 -11.28
CA ILE A 35 0.98 10.76 -11.58
C ILE A 35 1.25 10.45 -13.05
N HIS A 36 1.69 11.45 -13.81
CA HIS A 36 2.09 11.26 -15.21
C HIS A 36 3.53 10.75 -15.26
N ARG A 37 3.68 9.53 -15.78
CA ARG A 37 4.99 8.88 -15.89
C ARG A 37 5.71 9.38 -17.14
N HIS A 38 6.89 9.97 -16.95
CA HIS A 38 7.80 10.33 -18.03
C HIS A 38 8.89 9.28 -18.15
N ASN A 39 8.73 8.33 -19.08
CA ASN A 39 9.64 7.19 -19.22
C ASN A 39 11.08 7.62 -19.48
N ASP A 40 11.29 8.62 -20.33
CA ASP A 40 12.64 9.07 -20.71
C ASP A 40 13.38 9.66 -19.50
N LEU A 41 12.68 10.42 -18.64
CA LEU A 41 13.27 10.95 -17.41
C LEU A 41 13.60 9.84 -16.41
N ILE A 42 12.76 8.81 -16.31
CA ILE A 42 13.02 7.67 -15.43
C ILE A 42 14.24 6.88 -15.93
N ILE A 43 14.34 6.61 -17.23
CA ILE A 43 15.49 5.92 -17.81
C ILE A 43 16.77 6.72 -17.57
N ALA A 44 16.76 8.02 -17.86
CA ALA A 44 17.91 8.91 -17.64
C ALA A 44 18.33 9.00 -16.16
N LEU A 45 17.39 8.81 -15.22
CA LEU A 45 17.68 8.72 -13.78
C LEU A 45 18.30 7.37 -13.42
N VAL A 46 17.73 6.26 -13.91
CA VAL A 46 18.21 4.90 -13.65
C VAL A 46 19.62 4.68 -14.21
N GLU A 47 19.96 5.27 -15.35
CA GLU A 47 21.33 5.24 -15.92
C GLU A 47 22.40 5.84 -14.99
N ARG A 48 21.98 6.62 -13.99
CA ARG A 48 22.88 7.25 -13.01
C ARG A 48 22.95 6.48 -11.69
N TRP A 49 22.24 5.36 -11.55
CA TRP A 49 22.26 4.56 -10.32
C TRP A 49 23.60 3.84 -10.16
N CYS A 50 24.22 4.00 -8.99
CA CYS A 50 25.43 3.32 -8.58
C CYS A 50 25.09 2.26 -7.54
N LEU A 51 25.33 0.99 -7.86
CA LEU A 51 25.06 -0.15 -6.97
C LEU A 51 25.98 -0.21 -5.75
N GLU A 52 27.20 0.32 -5.85
CA GLU A 52 28.19 0.27 -4.75
C GLU A 52 27.75 1.17 -3.58
N THR A 53 27.21 2.34 -3.89
CA THR A 53 26.79 3.36 -2.92
C THR A 53 25.28 3.37 -2.69
N ASN A 54 24.49 2.72 -3.56
CA ASN A 54 23.03 2.82 -3.61
C ASN A 54 22.55 4.28 -3.72
N THR A 55 23.19 5.04 -4.61
CA THR A 55 22.91 6.46 -4.87
C THR A 55 22.87 6.73 -6.38
N PHE A 56 22.19 7.81 -6.77
CA PHE A 56 22.24 8.39 -8.11
C PHE A 56 23.40 9.37 -8.23
N ILE A 57 24.24 9.21 -9.25
CA ILE A 57 25.36 10.10 -9.56
C ILE A 57 24.85 11.28 -10.41
N LEU A 58 24.66 12.43 -9.76
CA LEU A 58 24.19 13.66 -10.39
C LEU A 58 25.34 14.68 -10.53
N PRO A 59 25.24 15.70 -11.41
CA PRO A 59 26.34 16.64 -11.63
C PRO A 59 26.67 17.49 -10.39
N TRP A 60 25.75 17.53 -9.42
CA TRP A 60 25.85 18.28 -8.17
C TRP A 60 26.18 17.39 -6.96
N GLY A 61 26.35 16.08 -7.15
CA GLY A 61 26.67 15.14 -6.08
C GLY A 61 25.84 13.87 -6.13
N GLU A 62 25.99 13.03 -5.11
CA GLU A 62 25.21 11.82 -4.93
C GLU A 62 23.90 12.11 -4.21
N ALA A 63 22.82 11.46 -4.64
CA ALA A 63 21.51 11.55 -4.00
C ALA A 63 20.82 10.19 -3.97
N THR A 64 19.99 9.93 -2.97
CA THR A 64 19.21 8.70 -2.90
C THR A 64 17.88 8.92 -2.19
N VAL A 65 16.98 7.95 -2.30
CA VAL A 65 15.70 7.95 -1.60
C VAL A 65 15.95 7.51 -0.16
N THR A 66 15.47 8.28 0.80
CA THR A 66 15.72 8.08 2.23
C THR A 66 14.44 7.76 3.00
N LEU A 67 14.59 7.44 4.29
CA LEU A 67 13.44 7.29 5.18
C LEU A 67 12.69 8.61 5.38
N GLU A 68 13.40 9.75 5.34
CA GLU A 68 12.78 11.07 5.42
C GLU A 68 11.82 11.30 4.23
N ASP A 69 12.22 10.92 3.01
CA ASP A 69 11.36 11.01 1.83
C ASP A 69 10.08 10.17 1.98
N MET A 70 10.18 8.98 2.59
CA MET A 70 9.00 8.13 2.83
C MET A 70 8.00 8.78 3.81
N VAL A 71 8.49 9.58 4.75
CA VAL A 71 7.64 10.30 5.71
C VAL A 71 7.07 11.56 5.07
N VAL A 72 7.94 12.40 4.50
CA VAL A 72 7.57 13.74 4.03
C VAL A 72 6.77 13.67 2.73
N LEU A 73 7.22 12.87 1.76
CA LEU A 73 6.56 12.74 0.46
C LEU A 73 5.56 11.59 0.44
N GLY A 74 5.90 10.48 1.09
CA GLY A 74 5.06 9.29 1.12
C GLY A 74 3.93 9.33 2.15
N GLY A 75 4.06 10.14 3.21
CA GLY A 75 3.08 10.22 4.29
C GLY A 75 2.97 8.92 5.11
N TYR A 76 4.03 8.10 5.13
CA TYR A 76 4.04 6.82 5.84
C TYR A 76 4.62 6.95 7.25
N SER A 77 4.07 6.19 8.21
CA SER A 77 4.62 6.13 9.57
C SER A 77 5.95 5.35 9.63
N VAL A 78 6.91 5.88 10.39
CA VAL A 78 8.15 5.18 10.83
C VAL A 78 7.89 4.33 12.06
N LEU A 79 6.91 4.71 12.87
CA LEU A 79 6.59 4.07 14.14
C LEU A 79 5.42 3.10 13.98
N GLY A 80 5.41 2.06 14.80
CA GLY A 80 4.34 1.06 14.83
C GLY A 80 4.87 -0.36 14.75
N HIS A 81 3.97 -1.30 14.53
CA HIS A 81 4.31 -2.71 14.41
C HIS A 81 5.09 -2.99 13.12
N CYS A 82 5.95 -4.00 13.19
CA CYS A 82 6.70 -4.47 12.03
C CYS A 82 5.78 -5.18 11.04
N VAL A 83 5.88 -4.81 9.76
CA VAL A 83 5.17 -5.43 8.64
C VAL A 83 5.37 -6.96 8.58
N LEU A 84 6.53 -7.46 9.05
CA LEU A 84 6.86 -8.90 9.04
C LEU A 84 6.23 -9.69 10.19
N LYS A 85 5.76 -9.02 11.25
CA LYS A 85 5.24 -9.67 12.47
C LYS A 85 3.89 -9.05 12.88
N PRO A 86 2.83 -9.20 12.06
CA PRO A 86 1.48 -8.86 12.49
C PRO A 86 1.10 -9.79 13.65
N VAL A 87 0.78 -9.22 14.82
CA VAL A 87 0.35 -10.00 15.98
C VAL A 87 -1.01 -10.66 15.66
N LYS A 88 -1.33 -11.85 16.18
CA LYS A 88 -2.62 -12.48 15.89
C LYS A 88 -3.56 -12.33 17.07
N ALA A 89 -4.44 -11.32 17.03
CA ALA A 89 -5.60 -11.28 17.92
C ALA A 89 -6.65 -12.29 17.44
N LYS A 90 -7.48 -12.82 18.35
CA LYS A 90 -8.50 -13.84 18.01
C LYS A 90 -9.47 -13.36 16.94
N ASP A 91 -9.87 -12.08 17.00
CA ASP A 91 -10.82 -11.49 16.05
C ASP A 91 -10.20 -11.29 14.65
N SER A 92 -8.89 -11.07 14.56
CA SER A 92 -8.16 -10.95 13.30
C SER A 92 -8.19 -12.25 12.49
N VAL A 93 -8.23 -13.42 13.17
CA VAL A 93 -8.23 -14.73 12.49
C VAL A 93 -9.54 -14.98 11.72
N ALA A 94 -10.68 -14.59 12.29
CA ALA A 94 -11.98 -14.76 11.64
C ALA A 94 -12.07 -13.90 10.37
N VAL A 95 -11.70 -12.62 10.48
CA VAL A 95 -11.68 -11.67 9.35
C VAL A 95 -10.72 -12.14 8.26
N GLU A 96 -9.50 -12.57 8.63
CA GLU A 96 -8.51 -13.09 7.68
C GLU A 96 -9.03 -14.33 6.92
N LYS A 97 -9.73 -15.23 7.61
CA LYS A 97 -10.35 -16.41 6.99
C LYS A 97 -11.43 -16.01 5.99
N THR A 98 -12.31 -15.08 6.36
CA THR A 98 -13.35 -14.55 5.45
C THR A 98 -12.74 -13.86 4.23
N LEU A 99 -11.67 -13.06 4.38
CA LEU A 99 -10.95 -12.48 3.24
C LEU A 99 -10.33 -13.55 2.34
N CYS A 100 -9.76 -14.60 2.92
CA CYS A 100 -9.20 -15.72 2.15
C CYS A 100 -10.27 -16.46 1.34
N GLU A 101 -11.44 -16.67 1.92
CA GLU A 101 -12.59 -17.27 1.24
C GLU A 101 -13.09 -16.36 0.12
N ALA A 102 -13.30 -15.06 0.39
CA ALA A 102 -13.66 -14.09 -0.63
C ALA A 102 -12.64 -14.05 -1.78
N HIS A 103 -11.33 -14.08 -1.48
CA HIS A 103 -10.29 -14.11 -2.50
C HIS A 103 -10.35 -15.37 -3.37
N LYS A 104 -10.71 -16.53 -2.81
CA LYS A 104 -10.93 -17.75 -3.62
C LYS A 104 -12.17 -17.61 -4.50
N THR A 105 -13.24 -17.00 -3.98
CA THR A 105 -14.52 -16.80 -4.67
C THR A 105 -14.39 -15.82 -5.83
N VAL A 106 -13.67 -14.71 -5.67
CA VAL A 106 -13.52 -13.69 -6.72
C VAL A 106 -12.86 -14.29 -7.96
N ARG A 107 -11.74 -15.01 -7.82
CA ARG A 107 -11.13 -15.83 -8.89
C ARG A 107 -10.17 -16.88 -8.33
N ALA A 108 -10.17 -18.06 -8.97
CA ALA A 108 -9.37 -19.21 -8.54
C ALA A 108 -7.84 -19.07 -8.76
N ARG A 109 -7.38 -18.30 -9.76
CA ARG A 109 -5.95 -18.16 -10.09
C ARG A 109 -5.37 -16.80 -9.71
N ASN A 110 -5.88 -15.72 -10.29
CA ASN A 110 -5.40 -14.36 -10.05
C ASN A 110 -6.58 -13.41 -9.82
N VAL A 111 -6.63 -12.79 -8.64
CA VAL A 111 -7.62 -11.77 -8.31
C VAL A 111 -7.08 -10.42 -8.73
N THR A 112 -7.68 -9.83 -9.77
CA THR A 112 -7.29 -8.51 -10.24
C THR A 112 -7.77 -7.43 -9.27
N HIS A 113 -7.08 -6.31 -9.27
CA HIS A 113 -7.47 -5.15 -8.46
C HIS A 113 -8.92 -4.70 -8.70
N HIS A 114 -9.39 -4.72 -9.95
CA HIS A 114 -10.75 -4.32 -10.30
C HIS A 114 -11.81 -5.32 -9.81
N ALA A 115 -11.59 -6.63 -10.01
CA ALA A 115 -12.54 -7.65 -9.57
C ALA A 115 -12.66 -7.69 -8.04
N TRP A 116 -11.56 -7.42 -7.33
CA TRP A 116 -11.58 -7.28 -5.88
C TRP A 116 -12.42 -6.09 -5.41
N MET A 117 -12.21 -4.94 -6.05
CA MET A 117 -12.97 -3.73 -5.77
C MET A 117 -14.47 -3.92 -6.02
N GLU A 118 -14.84 -4.46 -7.18
CA GLU A 118 -16.24 -4.73 -7.55
C GLU A 118 -16.94 -5.66 -6.53
N TYR A 119 -16.21 -6.64 -5.98
CA TYR A 119 -16.77 -7.58 -5.00
C TYR A 119 -17.05 -6.95 -3.63
N PHE A 120 -16.28 -5.94 -3.21
CA PHE A 120 -16.36 -5.37 -1.86
C PHE A 120 -16.99 -3.99 -1.78
N ALA A 121 -16.89 -3.18 -2.84
CA ALA A 121 -17.38 -1.82 -2.82
C ALA A 121 -18.89 -1.75 -2.59
N GLY A 122 -19.31 -0.89 -1.67
CA GLY A 122 -20.72 -0.61 -1.37
C GLY A 122 -21.39 -1.55 -0.37
N LYS A 123 -20.64 -2.44 0.29
CA LYS A 123 -21.19 -3.32 1.35
C LYS A 123 -21.44 -2.58 2.68
N GLY A 124 -20.70 -1.51 2.93
CA GLY A 124 -20.78 -0.68 4.13
C GLY A 124 -20.32 -1.35 5.41
N ASP A 125 -19.67 -2.52 5.34
CA ASP A 125 -19.23 -3.28 6.50
C ASP A 125 -17.74 -3.09 6.81
N HIS A 126 -17.29 -3.58 7.96
CA HIS A 126 -15.87 -3.58 8.33
C HIS A 126 -15.01 -4.34 7.31
N LEU A 127 -15.59 -5.37 6.67
CA LEU A 127 -14.90 -6.18 5.68
C LEU A 127 -14.56 -5.39 4.41
N GLU A 128 -15.43 -4.48 3.98
CA GLU A 128 -15.17 -3.53 2.89
C GLU A 128 -13.93 -2.67 3.21
N HIS A 129 -13.82 -2.15 4.44
CA HIS A 129 -12.67 -1.34 4.84
C HIS A 129 -11.36 -2.13 4.82
N VAL A 130 -11.36 -3.36 5.35
CA VAL A 130 -10.19 -4.25 5.30
C VAL A 130 -9.82 -4.59 3.86
N ALA A 131 -10.82 -4.88 3.01
CA ALA A 131 -10.62 -5.15 1.60
C ALA A 131 -10.07 -3.93 0.83
N PHE A 132 -10.55 -2.73 1.15
CA PHE A 132 -10.05 -1.47 0.62
C PHE A 132 -8.57 -1.27 0.98
N LEU A 133 -8.21 -1.41 2.25
CA LEU A 133 -6.82 -1.27 2.72
C LEU A 133 -5.91 -2.33 2.09
N THR A 134 -6.40 -3.55 1.94
CA THR A 134 -5.69 -4.63 1.24
C THR A 134 -5.38 -4.25 -0.21
N LEU A 135 -6.36 -3.69 -0.92
CA LEU A 135 -6.17 -3.25 -2.30
C LEU A 135 -5.19 -2.10 -2.39
N TRP A 136 -5.33 -1.10 -1.52
CA TRP A 136 -4.43 0.04 -1.43
C TRP A 136 -2.97 -0.41 -1.22
N LEU A 137 -2.74 -1.29 -0.24
CA LEU A 137 -1.43 -1.88 0.03
C LEU A 137 -0.88 -2.62 -1.19
N SER A 138 -1.69 -3.49 -1.82
CA SER A 138 -1.28 -4.32 -2.96
C SER A 138 -0.98 -3.54 -4.23
N ARG A 139 -1.48 -2.31 -4.34
CA ARG A 139 -1.42 -1.51 -5.56
C ARG A 139 -0.44 -0.36 -5.46
N TYR A 140 -0.37 0.30 -4.31
CA TYR A 140 0.33 1.58 -4.14
C TYR A 140 1.50 1.52 -3.16
N VAL A 141 1.48 0.61 -2.18
CA VAL A 141 2.43 0.62 -1.06
C VAL A 141 3.46 -0.50 -1.19
N LEU A 142 3.00 -1.74 -1.35
CA LEU A 142 3.82 -2.94 -1.47
C LEU A 142 3.34 -3.78 -2.66
N PRO A 143 3.49 -3.28 -3.90
CA PRO A 143 3.00 -3.98 -5.07
C PRO A 143 3.74 -5.31 -5.28
N SER A 144 2.98 -6.36 -5.60
CA SER A 144 3.56 -7.64 -6.02
C SER A 144 4.18 -7.52 -7.41
N LYS A 145 5.06 -8.46 -7.79
CA LYS A 145 5.68 -8.50 -9.13
C LYS A 145 4.70 -8.48 -10.30
N SER A 146 3.45 -8.90 -10.07
CA SER A 146 2.40 -8.89 -11.09
C SER A 146 1.80 -7.50 -11.33
N TYR A 147 1.95 -6.56 -10.38
CA TYR A 147 1.38 -5.19 -10.35
C TYR A 147 -0.14 -5.05 -10.57
N GLN A 148 -0.85 -6.15 -10.81
CA GLN A 148 -2.25 -6.16 -11.22
C GLN A 148 -3.14 -6.97 -10.28
N THR A 149 -2.54 -7.68 -9.32
CA THR A 149 -3.23 -8.61 -8.43
C THR A 149 -3.22 -8.14 -6.99
N VAL A 150 -4.25 -8.56 -6.25
CA VAL A 150 -4.32 -8.42 -4.80
C VAL A 150 -3.45 -9.48 -4.15
N ASP A 151 -2.60 -9.08 -3.21
CA ASP A 151 -1.70 -9.99 -2.49
C ASP A 151 -2.29 -10.38 -1.14
N ARG A 152 -2.47 -11.69 -0.93
CA ARG A 152 -2.95 -12.27 0.33
C ARG A 152 -1.98 -12.06 1.48
N ALA A 153 -0.69 -11.93 1.20
CA ALA A 153 0.32 -11.67 2.22
C ALA A 153 0.09 -10.35 2.97
N LEU A 154 -0.72 -9.44 2.38
CA LEU A 154 -1.02 -8.12 2.95
C LEU A 154 -2.29 -8.11 3.81
N PHE A 155 -3.06 -9.20 3.88
CA PHE A 155 -4.28 -9.25 4.69
C PHE A 155 -4.03 -8.93 6.18
N PRO A 156 -3.01 -9.49 6.84
CA PRO A 156 -2.78 -9.19 8.25
C PRO A 156 -2.47 -7.71 8.48
N ILE A 157 -1.75 -7.06 7.55
CA ILE A 157 -1.40 -5.64 7.62
C ILE A 157 -2.67 -4.78 7.48
N ALA A 158 -3.54 -5.13 6.51
CA ALA A 158 -4.79 -4.42 6.29
C ALA A 158 -5.75 -4.53 7.49
N ILE A 159 -5.82 -5.70 8.13
CA ILE A 159 -6.63 -5.91 9.35
C ILE A 159 -6.12 -5.07 10.51
N TYR A 160 -4.80 -4.87 10.61
CA TYR A 160 -4.21 -4.05 11.66
C TYR A 160 -4.54 -2.57 11.48
N LEU A 161 -4.36 -2.08 10.25
CA LEU A 161 -4.69 -0.71 9.90
C LEU A 161 -6.21 -0.44 9.99
N SER A 162 -7.07 -1.44 9.76
CA SER A 162 -8.52 -1.26 9.95
C SER A 162 -8.91 -1.14 11.43
N GLN A 163 -8.07 -1.64 12.34
CA GLN A 163 -8.26 -1.59 13.79
C GLN A 163 -7.63 -0.37 14.46
N GLY A 164 -6.97 0.52 13.70
CA GLY A 164 -6.26 1.66 14.28
C GLY A 164 -4.97 1.27 14.99
N ILE A 165 -4.34 0.19 14.54
CA ILE A 165 -3.04 -0.30 15.02
C ILE A 165 -1.97 0.22 14.05
N PRO A 166 -1.07 1.12 14.50
CA PRO A 166 -0.09 1.72 13.62
C PRO A 166 0.94 0.68 13.15
N ILE A 167 1.34 0.79 11.89
CA ILE A 167 2.36 -0.05 11.26
C ILE A 167 3.47 0.85 10.72
N ALA A 168 4.71 0.44 10.94
CA ALA A 168 5.89 1.10 10.38
C ALA A 168 6.01 0.78 8.88
N LEU A 169 5.20 1.46 8.05
CA LEU A 169 5.19 1.28 6.60
C LEU A 169 6.41 1.93 5.92
N ALA A 170 6.90 3.06 6.44
CA ALA A 170 7.98 3.80 5.80
C ALA A 170 9.26 2.95 5.57
N PRO A 171 9.77 2.18 6.55
CA PRO A 171 10.91 1.29 6.33
C PRO A 171 10.63 0.17 5.33
N ALA A 172 9.41 -0.37 5.30
CA ALA A 172 9.03 -1.46 4.42
C ALA A 172 8.93 -1.00 2.96
N VAL A 173 8.34 0.17 2.72
CA VAL A 173 8.28 0.79 1.39
C VAL A 173 9.68 1.13 0.90
N LEU A 174 10.51 1.76 1.75
CA LEU A 174 11.90 2.07 1.40
C LEU A 174 12.67 0.81 1.01
N SER A 175 12.58 -0.24 1.83
CA SER A 175 13.23 -1.52 1.57
C SER A 175 12.73 -2.17 0.26
N SER A 176 11.45 -1.98 -0.08
CA SER A 176 10.90 -2.44 -1.36
C SER A 176 11.49 -1.67 -2.54
N ILE A 177 11.68 -0.35 -2.42
CA ILE A 177 12.28 0.49 -3.45
C ILE A 177 13.72 0.04 -3.72
N TYR A 178 14.56 -0.06 -2.67
CA TYR A 178 15.96 -0.48 -2.84
C TYR A 178 16.14 -1.91 -3.34
N ARG A 179 15.19 -2.81 -3.05
CA ARG A 179 15.21 -4.17 -3.59
C ARG A 179 14.98 -4.19 -5.11
N ASP A 180 14.23 -3.22 -5.63
CA ASP A 180 13.77 -3.19 -7.01
C ASP A 180 14.57 -2.19 -7.89
N LEU A 181 15.49 -1.41 -7.31
CA LEU A 181 16.49 -0.55 -7.98
C LEU A 181 17.77 -1.31 -8.31
#